data_AF-A0A4S2H344-F1
#
_entry.id   AF-A0A4S2H344-F1
#
_cell.length_a   1.000
_cell.length_b   1.000
_cell.length_c   1.000
_cell.angle_alpha   90.00
_cell.angle_beta   90.00
_cell.angle_gamma   90.00
#
_symmetry.space_group_name_H-M   'P 1'
#
loop_
_entity.id
_entity.type
_entity.pdbx_description
1 polymer ?
#
loop_
_entity_poly.entity_id
_entity_poly.type
_entity_poly.pdbx_seq_one_letter_code
_entity_poly.pdbx_strand_id
1 'polypeptide(L)'
;MAQAPEDPTPQRPRTRRNRLIVLAAGILATLLLLAFLLWWFALRDVRGDVWAETTVPLDPDCAGTPACQTAMIMPSGHNNRDGQAPIEFQYDPAVDTPIAQWGDCLHTLFVCIEAEIPADAQDDARAAGVRACMAEAQTCPDACRARFAARTQGAGFARVEQIFFEDFVDPGGWCVPREADQ
;
A
#
# COMPACT_ATOMS: atom_id res chain seq x y z
N MET A 1 74.09 -27.68 45.17
CA MET A 1 73.29 -26.50 44.78
C MET A 1 71.89 -27.01 44.46
N ALA A 2 70.92 -26.72 45.32
CA ALA A 2 69.55 -27.21 45.20
C ALA A 2 68.69 -26.14 44.51
N GLN A 3 68.04 -26.50 43.40
CA GLN A 3 67.06 -25.66 42.72
C GLN A 3 65.76 -25.63 43.54
N ALA A 4 65.28 -24.43 43.85
CA ALA A 4 64.00 -24.22 44.50
C ALA A 4 62.85 -24.54 43.51
N PRO A 5 61.74 -25.15 43.98
CA PRO A 5 60.60 -25.46 43.12
C PRO A 5 59.87 -24.18 42.71
N GLU A 6 59.68 -23.99 41.40
CA GLU A 6 58.85 -22.92 40.84
C GLU A 6 57.39 -23.15 41.20
N ASP A 7 56.77 -22.13 41.79
CA ASP A 7 55.37 -22.10 42.20
C ASP A 7 54.48 -21.88 40.95
N PRO A 8 53.49 -22.77 40.64
CA PRO A 8 52.66 -22.60 39.47
C PRO A 8 51.67 -21.45 39.65
N THR A 9 51.94 -20.34 38.96
CA THR A 9 51.03 -19.19 38.86
C THR A 9 49.61 -19.63 38.43
N PRO A 10 48.54 -19.26 39.16
CA PRO A 10 47.18 -19.64 38.80
C PRO A 10 46.71 -18.90 37.54
N GLN A 11 46.48 -19.65 36.45
CA GLN A 11 45.86 -19.12 35.24
C GLN A 11 44.40 -18.72 35.54
N ARG A 12 44.12 -17.41 35.60
CA ARG A 12 42.72 -16.92 35.70
C ARG A 12 41.91 -17.40 34.49
N PRO A 13 40.74 -18.02 34.69
CA PRO A 13 39.94 -18.58 33.60
C PRO A 13 39.40 -17.47 32.69
N ARG A 14 39.99 -17.33 31.49
CA ARG A 14 39.55 -16.40 30.41
C ARG A 14 38.16 -16.71 29.85
N THR A 15 37.52 -17.80 30.26
CA THR A 15 36.32 -18.36 29.62
C THR A 15 35.01 -17.66 29.96
N ARG A 16 34.88 -16.95 31.09
CA ARG A 16 33.62 -16.29 31.46
C ARG A 16 33.32 -15.02 30.65
N ARG A 17 34.35 -14.28 30.25
CA ARG A 17 34.18 -12.97 29.58
C ARG A 17 33.68 -13.12 28.13
N ASN A 18 34.16 -14.14 27.42
CA ASN A 18 33.72 -14.42 26.05
C ASN A 18 32.25 -14.89 25.99
N ARG A 19 31.77 -15.61 27.01
CA ARG A 19 30.36 -16.04 27.07
C ARG A 19 29.39 -14.85 27.21
N LEU A 20 29.75 -13.84 27.99
CA LEU A 20 28.94 -12.64 28.17
C LEU A 20 28.86 -11.81 26.87
N ILE A 21 29.97 -11.70 26.12
CA ILE A 21 30.00 -10.97 24.85
C ILE A 21 29.14 -11.68 23.79
N VAL A 22 29.25 -13.01 23.69
CA VAL A 22 28.44 -13.80 22.75
C VAL A 22 26.94 -13.71 23.09
N LEU A 23 26.58 -13.77 24.38
CA LEU A 23 25.19 -13.58 24.82
C LEU A 23 24.67 -12.17 24.48
N ALA A 24 25.45 -11.12 24.74
CA ALA A 24 25.05 -9.75 24.44
C ALA A 24 24.86 -9.52 22.94
N ALA A 25 25.75 -10.05 22.09
CA ALA A 25 25.63 -9.96 20.64
C ALA A 25 24.39 -10.71 20.11
N GLY A 26 24.09 -11.89 20.67
CA GLY A 26 22.88 -12.65 20.34
C GLY A 26 21.61 -11.87 20.67
N ILE A 27 21.53 -11.31 21.88
CA ILE A 27 20.37 -10.49 22.30
C ILE A 27 20.19 -9.28 21.39
N LEU A 28 21.28 -8.56 21.06
CA LEU A 28 21.21 -7.40 20.18
C LEU A 28 20.72 -7.78 18.77
N ALA A 29 21.23 -8.87 18.20
CA ALA A 29 20.78 -9.36 16.90
C ALA A 29 19.28 -9.74 16.90
N THR A 30 18.80 -10.37 17.98
CA THR A 30 17.37 -10.69 18.13
C THR A 30 16.52 -9.43 18.25
N LEU A 31 16.96 -8.42 19.00
CA LEU A 31 16.26 -7.14 19.12
C LEU A 31 16.17 -6.39 17.79
N LEU A 32 17.25 -6.37 17.01
CA LEU A 32 17.26 -5.77 15.68
C LEU A 32 16.33 -6.51 14.72
N LEU A 33 16.32 -7.84 14.75
CA LEU A 33 15.40 -8.65 13.96
C LEU A 33 13.94 -8.36 14.35
N LEU A 34 13.63 -8.30 15.64
CA LEU A 34 12.29 -7.99 16.13
C LEU A 34 11.86 -6.57 15.75
N ALA A 35 12.75 -5.57 15.86
CA ALA A 35 12.45 -4.21 15.43
C ALA A 35 12.20 -4.14 13.92
N PHE A 36 12.98 -4.86 13.12
CA PHE A 36 12.76 -4.97 11.68
C PHE A 36 11.42 -5.65 11.35
N LEU A 37 11.09 -6.75 12.03
CA LEU A 37 9.81 -7.45 11.85
C LEU A 37 8.62 -6.57 12.27
N LEU A 38 8.72 -5.88 13.41
CA LEU A 38 7.68 -4.97 13.88
C LEU A 38 7.50 -3.77 12.94
N TRP A 39 8.59 -3.19 12.44
CA TRP A 39 8.55 -2.16 11.42
C TRP A 39 7.92 -2.68 10.12
N TRP A 40 8.30 -3.88 9.69
CA TRP A 40 7.73 -4.55 8.52
C TRP A 40 6.22 -4.83 8.66
N PHE A 41 5.78 -5.29 9.83
CA PHE A 41 4.36 -5.51 10.14
C PHE A 41 3.59 -4.18 10.26
N ALA A 42 4.17 -3.19 10.91
CA ALA A 42 3.59 -1.85 11.02
C ALA A 42 3.39 -1.20 9.64
N LEU A 43 4.28 -1.43 8.68
CA LEU A 43 4.10 -0.96 7.30
C LEU A 43 3.08 -1.75 6.49
N ARG A 44 2.73 -2.98 6.91
CA ARG A 44 1.81 -3.85 6.16
C ARG A 44 0.35 -3.72 6.53
N ASP A 45 0.04 -3.29 7.75
CA ASP A 45 -1.31 -3.43 8.33
C ASP A 45 -1.95 -2.12 8.82
N VAL A 46 -1.44 -0.95 8.45
CA VAL A 46 -2.21 0.29 8.62
C VAL A 46 -3.28 0.33 7.53
N ARG A 47 -4.40 -0.36 7.76
CA ARG A 47 -5.68 -0.11 7.08
C ARG A 47 -6.31 1.20 7.57
N GLY A 48 -5.49 2.23 7.79
CA GLY A 48 -5.97 3.60 7.99
C GLY A 48 -6.58 4.10 6.68
N ASP A 49 -7.44 5.10 6.75
CA ASP A 49 -7.84 5.80 5.53
C ASP A 49 -6.57 6.37 4.89
N VAL A 50 -6.22 5.82 3.73
CA VAL A 50 -5.05 6.25 2.95
C VAL A 50 -5.29 7.60 2.28
N TRP A 51 -6.56 7.99 2.22
CA TRP A 51 -7.06 9.25 1.72
C TRP A 51 -7.07 10.28 2.84
N ALA A 52 -6.73 11.52 2.50
CA ALA A 52 -6.75 12.59 3.48
C ALA A 52 -8.21 12.88 3.87
N GLU A 53 -8.46 13.04 5.17
CA GLU A 53 -9.76 13.51 5.66
C GLU A 53 -10.10 14.85 5.00
N THR A 54 -11.40 15.05 4.75
CA THR A 54 -11.85 16.31 4.17
C THR A 54 -11.52 17.46 5.12
N THR A 55 -10.94 18.54 4.59
CA THR A 55 -10.62 19.75 5.35
C THR A 55 -11.79 20.73 5.42
N VAL A 56 -12.87 20.45 4.68
CA VAL A 56 -14.10 21.24 4.62
C VAL A 56 -15.28 20.31 4.92
N PRO A 57 -16.22 20.68 5.81
CA PRO A 57 -17.40 19.86 6.06
C PRO A 57 -18.17 19.63 4.76
N LEU A 58 -18.66 18.40 4.58
CA LEU A 58 -19.55 18.05 3.48
C LEU A 58 -20.76 19.00 3.50
N ASP A 59 -20.99 19.75 2.42
CA ASP A 59 -22.15 20.64 2.33
C ASP A 59 -23.40 19.79 2.05
N PRO A 60 -24.32 19.60 3.02
CA PRO A 60 -25.52 18.80 2.83
C PRO A 60 -26.46 19.40 1.79
N ASP A 61 -26.32 20.70 1.49
CA ASP A 61 -27.11 21.41 0.47
C ASP A 61 -26.47 21.32 -0.92
N CYS A 62 -25.32 20.66 -1.09
CA CYS A 62 -24.68 20.49 -2.40
C CYS A 62 -25.56 19.68 -3.36
N ALA A 63 -26.39 18.76 -2.83
CA ALA A 63 -27.27 17.92 -3.62
C ALA A 63 -28.26 18.73 -4.47
N GLY A 64 -28.13 18.64 -5.79
CA GLY A 64 -28.99 19.36 -6.74
C GLY A 64 -28.57 20.80 -7.04
N THR A 65 -27.36 21.21 -6.62
CA THR A 65 -26.79 22.51 -6.99
C THR A 65 -25.86 22.40 -8.22
N PRO A 66 -25.64 23.49 -8.97
CA PRO A 66 -24.70 23.49 -10.10
C PRO A 66 -23.22 23.30 -9.70
N ALA A 67 -22.91 23.42 -8.41
CA ALA A 67 -21.55 23.25 -7.89
C ALA A 67 -21.19 21.76 -7.73
N CYS A 68 -22.17 20.90 -7.44
CA CYS A 68 -21.97 19.46 -7.30
C CYS A 68 -21.90 18.77 -8.67
N GLN A 69 -20.90 17.93 -8.86
CA GLN A 69 -20.78 17.03 -10.02
C GLN A 69 -21.17 15.61 -9.64
N THR A 70 -21.74 14.86 -10.58
CA THR A 70 -22.02 13.43 -10.41
C THR A 70 -20.95 12.62 -11.12
N ALA A 71 -20.25 11.78 -10.38
CA ALA A 71 -19.40 10.74 -10.95
C ALA A 71 -20.13 9.39 -10.88
N MET A 72 -19.93 8.60 -11.94
CA MET A 72 -20.49 7.25 -12.05
C MET A 72 -19.33 6.29 -12.25
N ILE A 73 -19.17 5.34 -11.32
CA ILE A 73 -18.21 4.26 -11.46
C ILE A 73 -18.97 2.99 -11.76
N MET A 74 -18.69 2.44 -12.94
CA MET A 74 -19.14 1.10 -13.30
C MET A 74 -18.16 0.09 -12.69
N PRO A 75 -18.60 -0.83 -11.82
CA PRO A 75 -17.75 -1.92 -11.39
C PRO A 75 -17.41 -2.77 -12.61
N SER A 76 -16.16 -2.77 -13.06
CA SER A 76 -15.76 -3.60 -14.20
C SER A 76 -15.41 -5.01 -13.74
N GLY A 77 -16.10 -5.96 -14.37
CA GLY A 77 -15.84 -7.38 -14.35
C GLY A 77 -16.89 -8.05 -15.25
N HIS A 78 -16.57 -9.17 -15.87
CA HIS A 78 -17.53 -10.03 -16.60
C HIS A 78 -18.70 -10.55 -15.72
N ASN A 79 -18.81 -10.04 -14.50
CA ASN A 79 -19.68 -10.46 -13.43
C ASN A 79 -20.55 -9.27 -12.96
N ASN A 80 -21.35 -8.70 -13.86
CA ASN A 80 -22.70 -8.19 -13.52
C ASN A 80 -23.59 -9.36 -13.01
N ARG A 81 -23.04 -10.25 -12.19
CA ARG A 81 -23.60 -11.52 -11.78
C ARG A 81 -24.85 -11.33 -10.92
N ASP A 82 -24.98 -10.14 -10.32
CA ASP A 82 -26.06 -9.78 -9.39
C ASP A 82 -26.80 -8.48 -9.77
N GLY A 83 -26.59 -7.92 -10.97
CA GLY A 83 -27.30 -6.72 -11.42
C GLY A 83 -27.06 -5.46 -10.57
N GLN A 84 -25.85 -5.30 -10.02
CA GLN A 84 -25.50 -4.13 -9.21
C GLN A 84 -25.59 -2.86 -10.07
N ALA A 85 -26.30 -1.86 -9.55
CA ALA A 85 -26.39 -0.55 -10.16
C ALA A 85 -25.00 0.12 -10.17
N PRO A 86 -24.71 0.98 -11.16
CA PRO A 86 -23.52 1.82 -11.11
C PRO A 86 -23.47 2.59 -9.79
N ILE A 87 -22.28 2.74 -9.23
CA ILE A 87 -22.09 3.54 -8.02
C ILE A 87 -22.09 5.00 -8.48
N GLU A 88 -23.16 5.71 -8.16
CA GLU A 88 -23.28 7.15 -8.37
C GLU A 88 -22.94 7.86 -7.06
N PHE A 89 -22.04 8.84 -7.13
CA PHE A 89 -21.78 9.74 -6.01
C PHE A 89 -21.70 11.18 -6.50
N GLN A 90 -22.19 12.09 -5.66
CA GLN A 90 -22.10 13.54 -5.88
C GLN A 90 -20.92 14.09 -5.09
N TYR A 91 -20.13 14.96 -5.71
CA TYR A 91 -19.00 15.60 -5.07
C TYR A 91 -18.92 17.07 -5.49
N ASP A 92 -18.52 17.94 -4.56
CA ASP A 92 -18.10 19.30 -4.90
C ASP A 92 -16.62 19.23 -5.33
N PRO A 93 -16.28 19.56 -6.59
CA PRO A 93 -14.89 19.54 -7.07
C PRO A 93 -14.00 20.59 -6.38
N ALA A 94 -14.58 21.56 -5.67
CA ALA A 94 -13.85 22.52 -4.84
C ALA A 94 -13.52 21.95 -3.45
N VAL A 95 -14.10 20.79 -3.07
CA VAL A 95 -13.86 20.13 -1.80
C VAL A 95 -13.06 18.86 -2.00
N ASP A 96 -11.86 18.86 -1.41
CA ASP A 96 -10.93 17.73 -1.42
C ASP A 96 -11.39 16.61 -0.47
N THR A 97 -12.50 15.95 -0.81
CA THR A 97 -13.01 14.79 -0.06
C THR A 97 -12.22 13.52 -0.41
N PRO A 98 -12.17 12.50 0.48
CA PRO A 98 -11.58 11.20 0.16
C PRO A 98 -12.11 10.59 -1.15
N ILE A 99 -13.40 10.77 -1.43
CA ILE A 99 -14.06 10.29 -2.65
C ILE A 99 -13.56 11.05 -3.89
N ALA A 100 -13.41 12.38 -3.80
CA ALA A 100 -12.87 13.19 -4.88
C ALA A 100 -11.40 12.83 -5.15
N GLN A 101 -10.56 12.71 -4.11
CA GLN A 101 -9.16 12.29 -4.23
C GLN A 101 -9.03 10.93 -4.91
N TRP A 102 -9.88 9.98 -4.51
CA TRP A 102 -9.93 8.65 -5.12
C TRP A 102 -10.36 8.70 -6.58
N GLY A 103 -11.38 9.49 -6.91
CA GLY A 103 -11.81 9.75 -8.29
C GLY A 103 -10.67 10.32 -9.15
N ASP A 104 -9.93 11.31 -8.65
CA ASP A 104 -8.79 11.93 -9.33
C ASP A 104 -7.64 10.95 -9.58
N CYS A 105 -7.36 10.08 -8.60
CA CYS A 105 -6.41 8.98 -8.75
C CYS A 105 -6.82 8.03 -9.90
N LEU A 106 -8.07 7.57 -9.91
CA LEU A 106 -8.57 6.66 -10.95
C LEU A 106 -8.57 7.34 -12.32
N HIS A 107 -9.02 8.60 -12.40
CA HIS A 107 -9.03 9.37 -13.63
C HIS A 107 -7.62 9.51 -14.22
N THR A 108 -6.65 9.93 -13.40
CA THR A 108 -5.24 10.08 -13.82
C THR A 108 -4.68 8.76 -14.35
N LEU A 109 -4.98 7.65 -13.67
CA LEU A 109 -4.56 6.33 -14.09
C LEU A 109 -5.17 5.92 -15.44
N PHE A 110 -6.48 6.10 -15.63
CA PHE A 110 -7.16 5.72 -16.86
C PHE A 110 -6.70 6.56 -18.05
N VAL A 111 -6.52 7.87 -17.86
CA VAL A 111 -5.95 8.75 -18.90
C VAL A 111 -4.56 8.27 -19.34
N CYS A 112 -3.70 7.86 -18.40
CA CYS A 112 -2.42 7.28 -18.75
C CYS A 112 -2.56 5.95 -19.51
N ILE A 113 -3.43 5.04 -19.05
CA ILE A 113 -3.65 3.74 -19.70
C ILE A 113 -4.12 3.93 -21.14
N GLU A 114 -5.05 4.83 -21.38
CA GLU A 114 -5.58 5.14 -22.71
C GLU A 114 -4.53 5.77 -23.63
N ALA A 115 -3.64 6.61 -23.09
CA ALA A 115 -2.60 7.28 -23.86
C ALA A 115 -1.41 6.36 -24.19
N GLU A 116 -0.98 5.55 -23.23
CA GLU A 116 0.32 4.86 -23.28
C GLU A 116 0.22 3.38 -23.69
N ILE A 117 -0.97 2.77 -23.60
CA ILE A 117 -1.15 1.33 -23.90
C ILE A 117 -1.96 1.16 -25.19
N PRO A 118 -1.32 0.76 -26.30
CA PRO A 118 -2.04 0.46 -27.53
C PRO A 118 -3.09 -0.63 -27.35
N ALA A 119 -4.23 -0.49 -28.05
CA ALA A 119 -5.33 -1.45 -27.96
C ALA A 119 -4.95 -2.87 -28.43
N ASP A 120 -3.92 -3.00 -29.27
CA ASP A 120 -3.37 -4.26 -29.78
C ASP A 120 -2.13 -4.75 -29.02
N ALA A 121 -1.79 -4.11 -27.90
CA ALA A 121 -0.66 -4.52 -27.08
C ALA A 121 -0.86 -5.95 -26.53
N GLN A 122 0.22 -6.73 -26.53
CA GLN A 122 0.23 -8.07 -25.94
C GLN A 122 0.06 -7.99 -24.41
N ASP A 123 -0.45 -9.06 -23.80
CA ASP A 123 -0.76 -9.10 -22.36
C ASP A 123 0.40 -8.64 -21.47
N ASP A 124 1.62 -9.12 -21.71
CA ASP A 124 2.78 -8.70 -20.91
C ASP A 124 3.09 -7.21 -21.02
N ALA A 125 2.92 -6.64 -22.22
CA ALA A 125 3.09 -5.21 -22.47
C ALA A 125 1.97 -4.39 -21.82
N ARG A 126 0.71 -4.85 -21.89
CA ARG A 126 -0.41 -4.22 -21.18
C ARG A 126 -0.21 -4.26 -19.67
N ALA A 127 0.23 -5.39 -19.13
CA ALA A 127 0.52 -5.55 -17.72
C ALA A 127 1.65 -4.61 -17.27
N ALA A 128 2.70 -4.47 -18.08
CA ALA A 128 3.79 -3.53 -17.81
C ALA A 128 3.31 -2.07 -17.87
N GLY A 129 2.51 -1.71 -18.88
CA GLY A 129 1.95 -0.38 -19.05
C GLY A 129 1.06 0.05 -17.88
N VAL A 130 0.15 -0.82 -17.43
CA VAL A 130 -0.72 -0.51 -16.27
C VAL A 130 0.10 -0.26 -15.01
N ARG A 131 1.16 -1.04 -14.78
CA ARG A 131 2.06 -0.80 -13.64
C ARG A 131 2.82 0.50 -13.76
N ALA A 132 3.28 0.86 -14.96
CA ALA A 132 3.96 2.13 -15.23
C ALA A 132 3.00 3.31 -14.95
N CYS A 133 1.78 3.26 -15.48
CA CYS A 133 0.77 4.27 -15.22
C CYS A 133 0.42 4.41 -13.74
N MET A 134 0.26 3.31 -13.00
CA MET A 134 0.06 3.37 -11.55
C MET A 134 1.27 3.96 -10.82
N ALA A 135 2.49 3.72 -11.27
CA ALA A 135 3.68 4.31 -10.66
C ALA A 135 3.77 5.83 -10.88
N GLU A 136 3.22 6.33 -11.99
CA GLU A 136 3.22 7.74 -12.37
C GLU A 136 1.99 8.53 -11.89
N ALA A 137 0.94 7.84 -11.44
CA ALA A 137 -0.29 8.47 -10.93
C ALA A 137 -0.07 9.15 -9.57
N GLN A 138 0.52 10.36 -9.57
CA GLN A 138 0.88 11.11 -8.37
C GLN A 138 -0.31 11.50 -7.48
N THR A 139 -1.51 11.54 -8.05
CA THR A 139 -2.79 11.76 -7.35
C THR A 139 -3.20 10.57 -6.47
N CYS A 140 -2.68 9.37 -6.74
CA CYS A 140 -2.91 8.20 -5.90
C CYS A 140 -1.98 8.21 -4.67
N PRO A 141 -2.43 7.85 -3.46
CA PRO A 141 -1.59 7.78 -2.27
C PRO A 141 -0.41 6.82 -2.45
N ASP A 142 0.76 7.20 -1.93
CA ASP A 142 2.00 6.42 -2.02
C ASP A 142 1.80 4.97 -1.54
N ALA A 143 1.01 4.79 -0.48
CA ALA A 143 0.73 3.49 0.09
C ALA A 143 -0.08 2.59 -0.87
N CYS A 144 -1.01 3.17 -1.63
CA CYS A 144 -1.79 2.48 -2.66
C CYS A 144 -0.93 2.09 -3.85
N ARG A 145 -0.10 3.01 -4.36
CA ARG A 145 0.85 2.73 -5.45
C ARG A 145 1.82 1.62 -5.06
N ALA A 146 2.38 1.70 -3.85
CA ALA A 146 3.31 0.69 -3.32
C ALA A 146 2.67 -0.69 -3.16
N ARG A 147 1.42 -0.73 -2.64
CA ARG A 147 0.65 -1.98 -2.52
C ARG A 147 0.39 -2.61 -3.89
N PHE A 148 -0.06 -1.81 -4.85
CA PHE A 148 -0.31 -2.29 -6.21
C PHE A 148 0.96 -2.86 -6.84
N ALA A 149 2.08 -2.13 -6.77
CA ALA A 149 3.36 -2.58 -7.28
C ALA A 149 3.79 -3.91 -6.65
N ALA A 150 3.64 -4.06 -5.33
CA ALA A 150 4.02 -5.28 -4.62
C ALA A 150 3.14 -6.49 -5.01
N ARG A 151 1.83 -6.30 -5.19
CA ARG A 151 0.91 -7.40 -5.53
C ARG A 151 0.98 -7.79 -7.00
N THR A 152 1.34 -6.86 -7.88
CA THR A 152 1.37 -7.08 -9.33
C THR A 152 2.73 -7.53 -9.86
N GLN A 153 3.77 -7.59 -9.03
CA GLN A 153 5.11 -7.99 -9.44
C GLN A 153 5.11 -9.37 -10.11
N GLY A 154 5.55 -9.44 -11.37
CA GLY A 154 5.62 -10.69 -12.14
C GLY A 154 4.27 -11.29 -12.56
N ALA A 155 3.15 -10.60 -12.31
CA ALA A 155 1.81 -11.05 -12.70
C ALA A 155 1.53 -10.85 -14.21
N GLY A 156 0.73 -11.72 -14.82
CA GLY A 156 0.16 -11.46 -16.15
C GLY A 156 -0.96 -10.42 -16.11
N PHE A 157 -1.37 -9.88 -17.27
CA PHE A 157 -2.37 -8.80 -17.37
C PHE A 157 -3.66 -9.09 -16.61
N ALA A 158 -4.27 -10.27 -16.80
CA ALA A 158 -5.51 -10.64 -16.13
C ALA A 158 -5.41 -10.55 -14.59
N ARG A 159 -4.25 -10.90 -14.02
CA ARG A 159 -4.04 -10.80 -12.56
C ARG A 159 -3.77 -9.36 -12.14
N VAL A 160 -3.08 -8.57 -12.95
CA VAL A 160 -2.90 -7.12 -12.70
C VAL A 160 -4.26 -6.42 -12.65
N GLU A 161 -5.12 -6.69 -13.63
CA GLU A 161 -6.48 -6.16 -13.70
C GLU A 161 -7.31 -6.60 -12.49
N GLN A 162 -7.29 -7.88 -12.14
CA GLN A 162 -7.98 -8.37 -10.95
C GLN A 162 -7.52 -7.67 -9.66
N ILE A 163 -6.22 -7.48 -9.47
CA ILE A 163 -5.67 -6.78 -8.30
C ILE A 163 -6.12 -5.33 -8.28
N PHE A 164 -6.20 -4.67 -9.43
CA PHE A 164 -6.71 -3.31 -9.53
C PHE A 164 -8.14 -3.23 -8.99
N PHE A 165 -9.04 -4.11 -9.44
CA PHE A 165 -10.41 -4.16 -8.92
C PHE A 165 -10.46 -4.43 -7.43
N GLU A 166 -9.77 -5.49 -6.97
CA GLU A 166 -9.75 -5.89 -5.56
C GLU A 166 -9.27 -4.76 -4.62
N ASP A 167 -8.31 -3.93 -5.06
CA ASP A 167 -7.73 -2.89 -4.21
C ASP A 167 -8.42 -1.53 -4.38
N PHE A 168 -8.83 -1.15 -5.59
CA PHE A 168 -9.25 0.23 -5.91
C PHE A 168 -10.72 0.40 -6.26
N VAL A 169 -11.49 -0.68 -6.48
CA VAL A 169 -12.87 -0.56 -6.98
C VAL A 169 -13.86 -1.37 -6.14
N ASP A 170 -13.51 -2.60 -5.75
CA ASP A 170 -14.40 -3.47 -5.00
C ASP A 170 -14.77 -2.86 -3.63
N PRO A 171 -16.03 -2.98 -3.18
CA PRO A 171 -16.42 -2.50 -1.86
C PRO A 171 -15.54 -3.09 -0.75
N GLY A 172 -14.94 -2.21 0.07
CA GLY A 172 -13.98 -2.61 1.11
C GLY A 172 -12.57 -2.91 0.60
N GLY A 173 -12.29 -2.62 -0.68
CA GLY A 173 -10.95 -2.59 -1.25
C GLY A 173 -10.02 -1.69 -0.46
N TRP A 174 -8.73 -2.02 -0.44
CA TRP A 174 -7.78 -1.37 0.46
C TRP A 174 -7.57 0.12 0.15
N CYS A 175 -7.72 0.51 -1.11
CA CYS A 175 -7.61 1.87 -1.63
C CYS A 175 -8.97 2.53 -1.90
N VAL A 176 -10.07 1.91 -1.50
CA VAL A 176 -11.40 2.52 -1.60
C VAL A 176 -11.63 3.36 -0.34
N PRO A 177 -11.98 4.66 -0.46
CA PRO A 177 -12.36 5.48 0.68
C PRO A 177 -13.46 4.80 1.48
N ARG A 178 -13.35 4.81 2.80
CA ARG A 178 -14.50 4.43 3.63
C ARG A 178 -15.43 5.62 3.65
N GLU A 179 -16.72 5.40 3.44
CA GLU A 179 -17.69 6.40 3.88
C GLU A 179 -17.46 6.57 5.38
N ALA A 180 -17.02 7.76 5.80
CA ALA A 180 -17.08 8.12 7.21
C ALA A 180 -18.55 7.93 7.60
N ASP A 181 -18.80 6.98 8.50
CA ASP A 181 -20.13 6.58 8.97
C ASP A 181 -21.04 7.82 9.04
N GLN A 182 -22.01 7.92 8.11
CA GLN A 182 -23.06 8.94 8.15
C GLN A 182 -23.96 8.71 9.38
#